data_AF-A0A3A4NS55-F1
#
_entry.id   AF-A0A3A4NS55-F1
#
_cell.length_a   1.000
_cell.length_b   1.000
_cell.length_c   1.000
_cell.angle_alpha   90.00
_cell.angle_beta   90.00
_cell.angle_gamma   90.00
#
_symmetry.space_group_name_H-M   'P 1'
#
loop_
_entity.id
_entity.type
_entity.pdbx_description
1 polymer ?
#
loop_
_entity_poly.entity_id
_entity_poly.type
_entity_poly.pdbx_seq_one_letter_code
_entity_poly.pdbx_strand_id
1 'polypeptide(L)'
;MIHKTVKLQTTMVLILIYFPAALSVHSQDAALLRDHYRLPYNHPDLIVDLGVGIWAIPFPCDWDGDGVRDLLVGCEDGFFYLFKRDSTQTLLGTK
;
A
#
# COMPACT_ATOMS: atom_id res chain seq x y z
N MET A 1 -39.69 -35.39 -21.97
CA MET A 1 -39.74 -33.93 -21.79
C MET A 1 -39.20 -33.47 -20.42
N ILE A 2 -39.50 -34.20 -19.33
CA ILE A 2 -39.17 -33.83 -17.94
C ILE A 2 -37.65 -33.79 -17.62
N HIS A 3 -36.84 -34.68 -18.21
CA HIS A 3 -35.40 -34.76 -17.93
C HIS A 3 -34.59 -33.54 -18.39
N LYS A 4 -35.04 -32.83 -19.44
CA LYS A 4 -34.37 -31.60 -19.92
C LYS A 4 -34.65 -30.42 -19.00
N THR A 5 -35.88 -30.34 -18.46
CA THR A 5 -36.32 -29.29 -17.54
C THR A 5 -35.59 -29.37 -16.20
N VAL A 6 -35.37 -30.58 -15.67
CA VAL A 6 -34.63 -30.78 -14.41
C VAL A 6 -33.16 -30.37 -14.54
N LYS A 7 -32.45 -30.79 -15.60
CA LYS A 7 -31.05 -30.37 -15.84
C LYS A 7 -30.91 -28.85 -15.98
N LEU A 8 -31.88 -28.19 -16.62
CA LEU A 8 -31.87 -26.74 -16.79
C LEU A 8 -32.05 -26.02 -15.43
N GLN A 9 -32.98 -26.48 -14.59
CA GLN A 9 -33.14 -25.95 -13.23
C GLN A 9 -31.90 -26.19 -12.35
N THR A 10 -31.30 -27.38 -12.38
CA THR A 10 -30.11 -27.67 -11.55
C THR A 10 -28.89 -26.83 -11.99
N THR A 11 -28.72 -26.60 -13.30
CA THR A 11 -27.61 -25.78 -13.82
C THR A 11 -27.79 -24.30 -13.46
N MET A 12 -29.01 -23.77 -13.49
CA MET A 12 -29.28 -22.38 -13.08
C MET A 12 -29.06 -22.16 -11.58
N VAL A 13 -29.38 -23.16 -10.74
CA VAL A 13 -29.11 -23.12 -9.30
C VAL A 13 -27.60 -23.13 -9.01
N LEU A 14 -26.82 -23.93 -9.74
CA LEU A 14 -25.36 -23.95 -9.59
C LEU A 14 -24.72 -22.61 -10.01
N ILE A 15 -25.21 -21.98 -11.07
CA ILE A 15 -24.75 -20.65 -11.50
C ILE A 15 -25.10 -19.61 -10.43
N LEU A 16 -26.31 -19.61 -9.88
CA LEU A 16 -26.70 -18.65 -8.83
C LEU A 16 -25.92 -18.84 -7.51
N ILE A 17 -25.42 -20.04 -7.23
CA ILE A 17 -24.57 -20.32 -6.06
C ILE A 17 -23.10 -19.91 -6.31
N TYR A 18 -22.58 -20.12 -7.52
CA TYR A 18 -21.17 -19.80 -7.85
C TYR A 18 -20.94 -18.36 -8.33
N PHE A 19 -21.95 -17.70 -8.92
CA PHE A 19 -21.84 -16.32 -9.43
C PHE A 19 -21.58 -15.24 -8.36
N PRO A 20 -22.16 -15.28 -7.13
CA PRO A 20 -21.86 -14.25 -6.12
C PRO A 20 -20.44 -14.37 -5.52
N ALA A 21 -19.78 -15.53 -5.61
CA ALA A 21 -18.41 -15.69 -5.11
C ALA A 21 -17.37 -14.98 -5.99
N ALA A 22 -17.61 -14.83 -7.29
CA ALA A 22 -16.67 -14.19 -8.23
C ALA A 22 -16.77 -12.65 -8.26
N LEU A 23 -17.84 -12.07 -7.71
CA LEU A 23 -18.08 -10.61 -7.69
C LEU A 23 -17.66 -9.94 -6.37
N SER A 24 -17.10 -10.69 -5.43
CA SER A 24 -16.63 -10.16 -4.15
C SER A 24 -15.13 -9.83 -4.16
N VAL A 25 -14.65 -9.16 -5.20
CA VAL A 25 -13.46 -8.31 -5.07
C VAL A 25 -13.97 -6.95 -4.63
N HIS A 26 -14.23 -6.87 -3.34
CA HIS A 26 -14.55 -5.62 -2.69
C HIS A 26 -13.22 -4.91 -2.40
N SER A 27 -12.86 -3.94 -3.24
CA SER A 27 -11.78 -3.00 -2.91
C SER A 27 -12.29 -2.04 -1.83
N GLN A 28 -12.28 -2.51 -0.60
CA GLN A 28 -12.73 -1.78 0.59
C GLN A 28 -11.67 -0.77 1.09
N ASP A 29 -10.80 -0.26 0.22
CA ASP A 29 -9.65 0.58 0.64
C ASP A 29 -9.70 2.01 0.09
N ALA A 30 -10.76 2.40 -0.61
CA ALA A 30 -10.87 3.76 -1.17
C ALA A 30 -11.28 4.83 -0.14
N ALA A 31 -11.70 4.44 1.06
CA ALA A 31 -12.39 5.32 2.01
C ALA A 31 -11.80 5.33 3.42
N LEU A 32 -10.59 4.78 3.65
CA LEU A 32 -9.76 5.25 4.77
C LEU A 32 -9.24 6.65 4.41
N LEU A 33 -10.18 7.58 4.55
CA LEU A 33 -9.96 9.01 4.65
C LEU A 33 -8.63 9.23 5.33
N ARG A 34 -7.73 9.92 4.61
CA ARG A 34 -6.49 10.43 5.14
C ARG A 34 -6.87 11.34 6.31
N ASP A 35 -6.99 10.78 7.51
CA ASP A 35 -6.83 11.53 8.72
C ASP A 35 -5.41 12.04 8.65
N HIS A 36 -5.28 13.27 8.18
CA HIS A 36 -4.02 13.98 8.15
C HIS A 36 -3.67 14.28 9.61
N TYR A 37 -3.13 13.27 10.29
CA TYR A 37 -2.59 13.43 11.62
C TYR A 37 -1.27 14.18 11.48
N ARG A 38 -1.25 15.42 11.97
CA ARG A 38 -0.01 16.18 12.07
C ARG A 38 0.85 15.48 13.11
N LEU A 39 1.97 14.90 12.67
CA LEU A 39 2.94 14.32 13.59
C LEU A 39 3.39 15.40 14.58
N PRO A 40 3.46 15.07 15.89
CA PRO A 40 4.00 16.00 16.87
C PRO A 40 5.42 16.40 16.47
N TYR A 41 5.71 17.69 16.56
CA TYR A 41 7.05 18.20 16.35
C TYR A 41 7.97 17.70 17.47
N ASN A 42 9.19 17.29 17.12
CA ASN A 42 10.22 16.85 18.06
C ASN A 42 9.81 15.63 18.93
N HIS A 43 9.43 14.52 18.29
CA HIS A 43 9.17 13.25 18.98
C HIS A 43 10.50 12.69 19.55
N PRO A 44 10.67 12.56 20.88
CA PRO A 44 11.96 12.26 21.50
C PRO A 44 12.50 10.86 21.16
N ASP A 45 11.63 9.92 20.81
CA ASP A 45 12.04 8.58 20.38
C ASP A 45 12.32 8.49 18.87
N LEU A 46 12.21 9.60 18.13
CA LEU A 46 12.42 9.64 16.68
C LEU A 46 13.77 10.28 16.37
N ILE A 47 14.67 9.52 15.74
CA ILE A 47 15.91 10.06 15.18
C ILE A 47 15.53 10.76 13.86
N VAL A 48 15.51 12.09 13.84
CA VAL A 48 15.01 12.89 12.71
C VAL A 48 16.08 13.72 11.99
N ASP A 49 17.36 13.53 12.30
CA ASP A 49 18.43 14.27 11.64
C ASP A 49 18.82 13.61 10.31
N LEU A 50 18.00 13.87 9.28
CA LEU A 50 18.34 13.63 7.88
C LEU A 50 18.94 14.92 7.31
N GLY A 51 20.26 15.09 7.43
CA GLY A 51 20.97 16.27 6.94
C GLY A 51 21.15 16.23 5.42
N VAL A 52 20.34 17.01 4.69
CA VAL A 52 20.36 17.07 3.21
C VAL A 52 20.51 18.48 2.64
N GLY A 53 20.54 19.52 3.47
CA GLY A 53 20.67 20.92 3.05
C GLY A 53 19.40 21.76 3.21
N ILE A 54 19.44 23.00 2.70
CA ILE A 54 18.31 23.96 2.76
C ILE A 54 17.43 23.71 1.52
N TRP A 55 16.10 23.79 1.69
CA TRP A 55 15.11 23.47 0.65
C TRP A 55 15.05 21.98 0.27
N ALA A 56 15.11 21.11 1.26
CA ALA A 56 14.87 19.68 1.08
C ALA A 56 13.48 19.41 0.49
N ILE A 57 13.43 18.62 -0.58
CA ILE A 57 12.20 18.17 -1.24
C ILE A 57 12.09 16.65 -1.07
N PRO A 58 11.41 16.16 -0.01
CA PRO A 58 11.27 14.73 0.24
C PRO A 58 10.25 14.08 -0.72
N PHE A 59 10.62 12.93 -1.26
CA PHE A 59 9.81 12.13 -2.19
C PHE A 59 9.87 10.65 -1.79
N PRO A 60 8.80 10.12 -1.15
CA PRO A 60 8.71 8.69 -0.87
C PRO A 60 8.53 7.89 -2.16
N CYS A 61 9.44 6.97 -2.45
CA CYS A 61 9.40 6.10 -3.63
C CYS A 61 10.00 4.73 -3.33
N ASP A 62 9.56 3.69 -4.04
CA ASP A 62 10.24 2.38 -4.03
C ASP A 62 11.36 2.42 -5.06
N TRP A 63 12.61 2.64 -4.61
CA TRP A 63 13.72 2.95 -5.52
C TRP A 63 14.26 1.72 -6.23
N ASP A 64 14.30 0.57 -5.54
CA ASP A 64 14.87 -0.67 -6.07
C ASP A 64 13.83 -1.74 -6.46
N GLY A 65 12.54 -1.47 -6.21
CA GLY A 65 11.43 -2.34 -6.62
C GLY A 65 11.18 -3.51 -5.67
N ASP A 66 11.69 -3.44 -4.43
CA ASP A 66 11.49 -4.50 -3.43
C ASP A 66 10.12 -4.43 -2.72
N GLY A 67 9.30 -3.44 -3.06
CA GLY A 67 7.97 -3.22 -2.48
C GLY A 67 8.00 -2.42 -1.18
N VAL A 68 9.17 -1.95 -0.74
CA VAL A 68 9.38 -1.17 0.47
C VAL A 68 9.78 0.26 0.08
N ARG A 69 8.92 1.23 0.40
CA ARG A 69 9.22 2.66 0.10
C ARG A 69 10.51 3.14 0.79
N ASP A 70 11.41 3.68 0.01
CA ASP A 70 12.54 4.50 0.40
C ASP A 70 12.15 5.99 0.48
N LEU A 71 13.14 6.82 0.78
CA LEU A 71 13.03 8.27 0.74
C LEU A 71 14.11 8.87 -0.16
N LEU A 72 13.70 9.39 -1.31
CA LEU A 72 14.53 10.24 -2.17
C LEU A 72 14.35 11.70 -1.75
N VAL A 73 15.44 12.46 -1.66
CA VAL A 73 15.38 13.87 -1.31
C VAL A 73 16.20 14.68 -2.30
N GLY A 74 15.53 15.61 -2.99
CA GLY A 74 16.21 16.64 -3.78
C GLY A 74 16.59 17.84 -2.92
N CYS A 75 17.66 18.52 -3.30
CA CYS A 75 18.12 19.75 -2.65
C CYS A 75 18.58 20.78 -3.70
N GLU A 76 18.67 22.05 -3.29
CA GLU A 76 19.15 23.13 -4.16
C GLU A 76 20.65 23.04 -4.49
N ASP A 77 21.39 22.21 -3.76
CA ASP A 77 22.82 21.94 -4.01
C ASP A 77 23.07 21.15 -5.31
N GLY A 78 22.01 20.75 -6.01
CA GLY A 78 22.07 20.04 -7.29
C GLY A 78 22.21 18.53 -7.17
N PHE A 79 22.13 17.99 -5.94
CA PHE A 79 22.23 16.56 -5.68
C PHE A 79 20.90 15.95 -5.23
N PHE A 80 20.86 14.63 -5.35
CA PHE A 80 19.82 13.79 -4.78
C PHE A 80 20.42 12.91 -3.69
N TYR A 81 19.74 12.86 -2.55
CA TYR A 81 20.08 12.03 -1.40
C TYR A 81 19.07 10.88 -1.30
N LEU A 82 19.56 9.64 -1.24
CA LEU A 82 18.72 8.45 -1.08
C LEU A 82 18.88 7.89 0.32
N PHE A 83 17.78 7.80 1.05
CA PHE A 83 17.69 7.07 2.31
C PHE A 83 16.98 5.76 2.05
N LYS A 84 17.78 4.70 1.90
CA LYS A 84 17.29 3.35 1.66
C LYS A 84 16.74 2.75 2.93
N ARG A 85 15.60 2.06 2.81
CA ARG A 85 15.04 1.21 3.85
C ARG A 85 15.28 -0.25 3.49
N ASP A 86 15.81 -1.01 4.44
CA ASP A 86 15.97 -2.44 4.23
C ASP A 86 14.63 -3.16 4.44
N SER A 87 14.21 -3.97 3.47
CA SER A 87 13.03 -4.84 3.57
C SER A 87 13.09 -5.82 4.75
N THR A 88 14.29 -6.10 5.28
CA THR A 88 14.48 -6.97 6.45
C THR A 88 13.94 -6.35 7.75
N GLN A 89 13.97 -5.02 7.91
CA GLN A 89 13.44 -4.36 9.12
C GLN A 89 11.92 -4.48 9.25
N THR A 90 11.20 -4.53 8.12
CA THR A 90 9.75 -4.78 8.10
C THR A 90 9.40 -6.16 8.68
N LEU A 91 10.28 -7.16 8.52
CA LEU A 91 10.07 -8.52 9.03
C LEU A 91 10.43 -8.67 10.51
N LEU A 92 11.31 -7.81 11.03
CA LEU A 92 11.78 -7.88 12.42
C LEU A 92 10.98 -6.99 13.39
N GLY A 93 10.09 -6.14 12.89
CA GLY A 93 9.19 -5.33 13.73
C GLY A 93 9.92 -4.39 14.69
N THR A 94 11.15 -4.02 14.37
CA THR A 94 12.00 -3.23 15.27
C THR A 94 11.68 -1.74 15.09
N LYS A 95 11.24 -1.13 16.19
CA LYS A 95 11.01 0.32 16.35
C LYS A 95 12.23 1.16 16.00
#